data_AF-A0AAD3DM90-F1
#
_entry.id   AF-A0AAD3DM90-F1
#
_cell.length_a   1.000
_cell.length_b   1.000
_cell.length_c   1.000
_cell.angle_alpha   90.00
_cell.angle_beta   90.00
_cell.angle_gamma   90.00
#
_symmetry.space_group_name_H-M   'P 1'
#
loop_
_entity.id
_entity.type
_entity.pdbx_description
1 polymer ?
#
loop_
_entity_poly.entity_id
_entity_poly.type
_entity_poly.pdbx_seq_one_letter_code
_entity_poly.pdbx_strand_id
1 'polypeptide(L)'
;MERIAGVCSALHASGAAGMVGGILKELPAQLLAGNLHQATNRALAAAAVCLQPATQRRWKSTTSAPSPTFYYQELLELAKGQVPWRKLTGDHVSVTEVAGKKILEVAPEALTLLSDTAMRDVAHLLRPGHLQQLANILKDPEASSNDRFVATELLKNANIASSFVLPSCQDTGTATVMGKRGQYVWTDGRDEEALSKGIFRAYTSTNLRYSQVAPLDMFTEKNTGTNLPAQIDLFAAPGNTYDFLFVAKGGGSANKTGLYQQTKALLNEASLSAFLLDKVKSLGTAACPPYHLAVVIGGLSVEQNMKLVKLASCRYLDTLPTSGNAYGRAFRDLEWEERVLKMTRELGIGAQFGGKYFCHDVRVIRLPRHGASCPVGVGVSCSADRQVMGKITGEGVFLEALERNPGQYLPEVKEDQLSKDVVKVNLNQPMSEIRAQLSKYPVKTRLSLTGTLVVARDIAHAKLQERLAAGQGLPQYAKDHIIYYAGPAKTPEGYASGSFGPTTAGRMDSYVDAFQAAGGSMVTLAKGNRSKVVTEACKKHGGFYLGSIGGPAAILAQKCIKKVEVLEYPELGMEAVWRIDVEDFPAFIVVDDKGNDFFKAWQA
;
A
#
# COMPACT_ATOMS: atom_id res chain seq x y z
N MET A 1 11.65 11.05 46.17
CA MET A 1 11.17 10.92 47.56
C MET A 1 11.67 12.11 48.36
N GLU A 2 11.11 13.29 48.10
CA GLU A 2 11.39 14.54 48.83
C GLU A 2 10.17 15.46 48.76
N ARG A 3 8.98 14.84 48.90
CA ARG A 3 7.66 15.50 49.04
C ARG A 3 6.71 14.67 49.92
N ILE A 4 7.23 13.96 50.92
CA ILE A 4 6.46 13.34 52.01
C ILE A 4 7.33 13.38 53.28
N ALA A 5 7.74 14.56 53.72
CA ALA A 5 8.48 14.75 54.97
C ALA A 5 8.28 16.16 55.55
N GLY A 6 7.08 16.72 55.40
CA GLY A 6 6.67 17.96 56.04
C GLY A 6 5.16 17.92 56.23
N VAL A 7 4.71 18.26 57.43
CA VAL A 7 3.30 18.35 57.85
C VAL A 7 2.65 17.04 58.33
N CYS A 8 3.34 16.33 59.23
CA CYS A 8 2.71 15.59 60.33
C CYS A 8 3.38 15.97 61.67
N SER A 9 3.62 17.28 61.86
CA SER A 9 3.99 17.89 63.14
C SER A 9 2.89 18.86 63.59
N ALA A 10 1.64 18.41 63.52
CA ALA A 10 0.50 19.11 64.09
C ALA A 10 -0.64 18.10 64.23
N LEU A 11 -0.57 17.25 65.26
CA LEU A 11 -1.70 16.56 65.92
C LEU A 11 -1.15 15.71 67.08
N HIS A 12 -0.32 16.34 67.92
CA HIS A 12 -0.13 15.95 69.32
C HIS A 12 -0.97 16.91 70.16
N ALA A 13 -2.28 16.66 70.26
CA ALA A 13 -3.15 17.14 71.35
C ALA A 13 -4.62 16.75 71.06
N SER A 14 -4.99 15.51 71.37
CA SER A 14 -6.32 15.04 71.80
C SER A 14 -6.35 13.53 71.47
N GLY A 15 -6.46 12.59 72.40
CA GLY A 15 -7.29 12.60 73.59
C GLY A 15 -8.62 11.89 73.32
N ALA A 16 -8.61 10.66 72.78
CA ALA A 16 -9.76 9.76 72.81
C ALA A 16 -9.35 8.31 72.51
N ALA A 17 -9.31 7.49 73.57
CA ALA A 17 -9.31 6.04 73.49
C ALA A 17 -10.73 5.54 73.16
N GLY A 18 -10.85 4.50 72.34
CA GLY A 18 -12.12 3.80 72.21
C GLY A 18 -12.23 2.91 70.98
N MET A 19 -12.32 1.60 71.22
CA MET A 19 -13.00 0.60 70.40
C MET A 19 -12.49 0.37 68.98
N VAL A 20 -11.83 -0.78 68.76
CA VAL A 20 -12.42 -1.90 67.99
C VAL A 20 -11.78 -3.20 68.49
N GLY A 21 -12.54 -3.95 69.30
CA GLY A 21 -12.30 -5.36 69.59
C GLY A 21 -13.40 -6.20 68.95
N GLY A 22 -13.05 -7.43 68.55
CA GLY A 22 -13.96 -8.44 67.99
C GLY A 22 -14.10 -8.30 66.46
N ILE A 23 -13.99 -9.35 65.64
CA ILE A 23 -14.42 -10.73 65.81
C ILE A 23 -13.56 -11.60 64.86
N LEU A 24 -12.99 -12.69 65.37
CA LEU A 24 -12.93 -14.03 64.75
C LEU A 24 -12.01 -14.92 65.61
N LYS A 25 -12.65 -15.66 66.53
CA LYS A 25 -12.11 -16.82 67.26
C LYS A 25 -13.01 -18.00 66.91
N GLU A 26 -12.38 -19.11 66.52
CA GLU A 26 -12.71 -20.54 66.73
C GLU A 26 -11.77 -21.30 65.77
N LEU A 27 -10.89 -22.24 66.14
CA LEU A 27 -10.83 -23.19 67.25
C LEU A 27 -9.35 -23.50 67.64
N PRO A 28 -9.12 -24.17 68.79
CA PRO A 28 -7.92 -24.00 69.61
C PRO A 28 -6.97 -25.21 69.62
N ALA A 29 -5.76 -24.99 70.15
CA ALA A 29 -5.01 -26.01 70.87
C ALA A 29 -4.44 -25.39 72.16
N GLN A 30 -4.98 -25.83 73.29
CA GLN A 30 -4.37 -25.77 74.63
C GLN A 30 -3.07 -26.62 74.63
N LEU A 31 -2.03 -26.40 75.42
CA LEU A 31 -1.68 -25.37 76.38
C LEU A 31 -0.14 -25.43 76.55
N LEU A 32 0.50 -24.26 76.57
CA LEU A 32 1.55 -23.87 77.53
C LEU A 32 2.58 -24.92 78.00
N ALA A 33 3.81 -24.84 77.48
CA ALA A 33 5.02 -24.55 78.27
C ALA A 33 6.26 -24.69 77.36
N GLY A 34 6.91 -23.58 77.01
CA GLY A 34 8.16 -23.66 76.26
C GLY A 34 8.64 -22.32 75.71
N ASN A 35 9.53 -21.68 76.47
CA ASN A 35 10.58 -20.79 75.97
C ASN A 35 10.17 -19.43 75.40
N LEU A 36 9.55 -18.60 76.25
CA LEU A 36 9.53 -17.14 76.13
C LEU A 36 10.93 -16.47 76.28
N HIS A 37 12.02 -17.24 76.25
CA HIS A 37 13.39 -16.76 76.41
C HIS A 37 14.24 -16.86 75.13
N GLN A 38 13.76 -17.53 74.07
CA GLN A 38 14.44 -17.59 72.77
C GLN A 38 13.86 -16.63 71.71
N ALA A 39 12.66 -16.08 71.93
CA ALA A 39 12.05 -15.12 71.00
C ALA A 39 12.57 -13.68 71.19
N THR A 40 13.02 -13.31 72.39
CA THR A 40 13.54 -11.97 72.70
C THR A 40 14.97 -11.74 72.19
N ASN A 41 15.80 -12.79 72.07
CA ASN A 41 17.17 -12.66 71.56
C ASN A 41 17.28 -12.62 70.02
N ARG A 42 16.26 -13.10 69.27
CA ARG A 42 16.26 -12.98 67.80
C ARG A 42 15.70 -11.64 67.29
N ALA A 43 14.82 -10.99 68.04
CA ALA A 43 14.33 -9.64 67.70
C ALA A 43 15.40 -8.55 67.94
N LEU A 44 16.24 -8.70 68.97
CA LEU A 44 17.36 -7.78 69.23
C LEU A 44 18.53 -7.95 68.25
N ALA A 45 18.76 -9.15 67.70
CA ALA A 45 19.74 -9.36 66.63
C ALA A 45 19.30 -8.78 65.28
N ALA A 46 18.00 -8.74 65.00
CA ALA A 46 17.45 -8.12 63.78
C ALA A 46 17.42 -6.58 63.85
N ALA A 47 17.32 -6.00 65.04
CA ALA A 47 17.41 -4.54 65.24
C ALA A 47 18.85 -4.00 65.24
N ALA A 48 19.86 -4.82 65.58
CA ALA A 48 21.26 -4.41 65.62
C ALA A 48 21.96 -4.37 64.25
N VAL A 49 21.40 -4.99 63.21
CA VAL A 49 21.91 -4.87 61.82
C VAL A 49 21.47 -3.55 61.15
N CYS A 50 20.49 -2.84 61.73
CA CYS A 50 20.00 -1.55 61.23
C CYS A 50 20.66 -0.33 61.88
N LEU A 51 21.68 -0.51 62.73
CA LEU A 51 22.38 0.58 63.44
C LEU A 51 23.91 0.50 63.32
N GLN A 52 24.43 -0.04 62.22
CA GLN A 52 25.80 0.29 61.82
C GLN A 52 25.81 1.71 61.27
N PRO A 53 26.80 2.57 61.61
CA PRO A 53 26.96 3.83 60.91
C PRO A 53 27.10 3.46 59.44
N ALA A 54 26.22 4.01 58.61
CA ALA A 54 26.34 3.89 57.18
C ALA A 54 27.73 4.41 56.82
N THR A 55 28.71 3.50 56.73
CA THR A 55 29.95 3.75 56.01
C THR A 55 29.45 4.26 54.69
N GLN A 56 29.74 5.53 54.40
CA GLN A 56 29.45 6.15 53.13
C GLN A 56 30.14 5.30 52.06
N ARG A 57 29.48 4.23 51.59
CA ARG A 57 29.55 3.83 50.21
C ARG A 57 28.85 4.96 49.47
N ARG A 58 29.56 6.10 49.38
CA ARG A 58 29.42 7.02 48.27
C ARG A 58 29.42 6.08 47.07
N TRP A 59 28.26 5.90 46.46
CA TRP A 59 28.25 5.65 45.03
C TRP A 59 29.17 6.75 44.51
N LYS A 60 30.40 6.38 44.12
CA LYS A 60 31.26 7.29 43.40
C LYS A 60 30.38 7.66 42.22
N SER A 61 29.80 8.86 42.29
CA SER A 61 29.17 9.51 41.16
C SER A 61 30.21 9.37 40.08
N THR A 62 29.97 8.44 39.16
CA THR A 62 30.72 8.34 37.93
C THR A 62 30.71 9.76 37.40
N THR A 63 31.89 10.36 37.31
CA THR A 63 32.13 11.68 36.75
C THR A 63 31.09 11.93 35.67
N SER A 64 30.17 12.86 35.93
CA SER A 64 29.07 13.15 35.02
C SER A 64 29.69 13.37 33.65
N ALA A 65 29.28 12.56 32.67
CA ALA A 65 29.75 12.73 31.30
C ALA A 65 29.58 14.22 30.94
N PRO A 66 30.60 14.86 30.33
CA PRO A 66 30.51 16.28 29.98
C PRO A 66 29.27 16.51 29.13
N SER A 67 28.57 17.63 29.38
CA SER A 67 27.38 17.99 28.62
C SER A 67 27.70 17.99 27.12
N PRO A 68 26.88 17.34 26.27
CA PRO A 68 27.15 17.27 24.84
C PRO A 68 27.12 18.67 24.21
N THR A 69 27.99 18.90 23.23
CA THR A 69 27.97 20.14 22.40
C THR A 69 26.84 20.07 21.39
N PHE A 70 26.19 21.21 21.12
CA PHE A 70 25.13 21.28 20.11
C PHE A 70 25.65 20.93 18.71
N TYR A 71 24.91 20.05 18.03
CA TYR A 71 25.15 19.67 16.64
C TYR A 71 23.81 19.46 15.94
N TYR A 72 23.54 20.26 14.90
CA TYR A 72 22.38 20.08 14.06
C TYR A 72 22.72 19.18 12.87
N GLN A 73 21.87 18.20 12.61
CA GLN A 73 21.93 17.35 11.43
C GLN A 73 20.54 17.21 10.81
N GLU A 74 20.46 17.33 9.50
CA GLU A 74 19.24 17.02 8.76
C GLU A 74 18.98 15.51 8.81
N LEU A 75 17.73 15.12 9.09
CA LEU A 75 17.38 13.71 9.19
C LEU A 75 17.54 12.99 7.84
N LEU A 76 17.20 13.65 6.73
CA LEU A 76 17.21 13.09 5.38
C LEU A 76 18.29 13.76 4.53
N GLU A 77 19.54 13.31 4.67
CA GLU A 77 20.69 13.84 3.92
C GLU A 77 20.71 13.33 2.46
N LEU A 78 19.77 13.79 1.64
CA LEU A 78 19.65 13.34 0.24
C LEU A 78 20.73 13.97 -0.63
N ALA A 79 21.59 13.15 -1.24
CA ALA A 79 22.48 13.62 -2.30
C ALA A 79 21.70 13.97 -3.57
N LYS A 80 22.23 14.88 -4.39
CA LYS A 80 21.64 15.20 -5.70
C LYS A 80 21.72 13.97 -6.61
N GLY A 81 20.57 13.43 -6.98
CA GLY A 81 20.45 12.34 -7.95
C GLY A 81 20.54 12.85 -9.39
N GLN A 82 20.80 11.92 -10.32
CA GLN A 82 20.64 12.18 -11.76
C GLN A 82 19.19 11.94 -12.15
N VAL A 83 18.46 13.02 -12.42
CA VAL A 83 17.09 12.97 -12.95
C VAL A 83 17.15 13.53 -14.37
N PRO A 84 16.74 12.79 -15.41
CA PRO A 84 16.65 13.33 -16.75
C PRO A 84 15.50 14.33 -16.79
N TRP A 85 15.79 15.60 -17.10
CA TRP A 85 14.79 16.68 -17.12
C TRP A 85 14.35 17.00 -18.53
N ARG A 86 13.03 17.06 -18.74
CA ARG A 86 12.38 17.64 -19.92
C ARG A 86 11.85 19.03 -19.55
N LYS A 87 12.31 20.06 -20.27
CA LYS A 87 11.76 21.41 -20.12
C LYS A 87 10.35 21.44 -20.75
N LEU A 88 9.37 21.94 -20.00
CA LEU A 88 7.99 22.10 -20.45
C LEU A 88 7.76 23.47 -21.10
N THR A 89 8.23 24.53 -20.43
CA THR A 89 8.18 25.91 -20.93
C THR A 89 9.25 26.77 -20.24
N GLY A 90 9.63 27.88 -20.86
CA GLY A 90 10.37 28.98 -20.23
C GLY A 90 9.47 30.09 -19.69
N ASP A 91 8.17 30.04 -19.98
CA ASP A 91 7.17 31.03 -19.57
C ASP A 91 6.75 30.86 -18.10
N HIS A 92 5.96 31.82 -17.60
CA HIS A 92 5.34 31.80 -16.26
C HIS A 92 6.31 31.85 -15.08
N VAL A 93 7.58 32.16 -15.35
CA VAL A 93 8.61 32.41 -14.35
C VAL A 93 9.34 33.71 -14.64
N SER A 94 9.68 34.44 -13.58
CA SER A 94 10.58 35.60 -13.62
C SER A 94 11.54 35.54 -12.44
N VAL A 95 12.67 36.21 -12.56
CA VAL A 95 13.60 36.38 -11.44
C VAL A 95 13.73 37.86 -11.14
N THR A 96 13.38 38.25 -9.92
CA THR A 96 13.54 39.61 -9.41
C THR A 96 14.57 39.61 -8.29
N GLU A 97 15.18 40.77 -8.02
CA GLU A 97 16.14 40.91 -6.93
C GLU A 97 15.53 41.75 -5.81
N VAL A 98 15.47 41.18 -4.61
CA VAL A 98 14.91 41.84 -3.42
C VAL A 98 15.92 41.71 -2.30
N ALA A 99 16.40 42.85 -1.79
CA ALA A 99 17.41 42.92 -0.74
C ALA A 99 18.65 42.03 -1.00
N GLY A 100 19.14 42.01 -2.25
CA GLY A 100 20.30 41.20 -2.66
C GLY A 100 20.02 39.70 -2.79
N LYS A 101 18.75 39.27 -2.76
CA LYS A 101 18.34 37.88 -2.96
C LYS A 101 17.59 37.74 -4.28
N LYS A 102 17.94 36.70 -5.05
CA LYS A 102 17.23 36.32 -6.27
C LYS A 102 15.94 35.61 -5.90
N ILE A 103 14.82 36.29 -6.10
CA ILE A 103 13.48 35.78 -5.92
C ILE A 103 13.00 35.18 -7.23
N LEU A 104 12.57 33.93 -7.21
CA LEU A 104 11.87 33.28 -8.31
C LEU A 104 10.37 33.56 -8.15
N GLU A 105 9.81 34.34 -9.05
CA GLU A 105 8.37 34.55 -9.14
C GLU A 105 7.77 33.47 -10.06
N VAL A 106 6.73 32.79 -9.59
CA VAL A 106 6.08 31.67 -10.27
C VAL A 106 4.60 31.97 -10.40
N ALA A 107 4.12 32.10 -11.64
CA ALA A 107 2.71 32.30 -11.89
C ALA A 107 1.90 31.00 -11.68
N PRO A 108 0.62 31.06 -11.25
CA PRO A 108 -0.23 29.88 -11.04
C PRO A 108 -0.35 28.96 -12.26
N GLU A 109 -0.22 29.50 -13.46
CA GLU A 109 -0.23 28.77 -14.72
C GLU A 109 0.93 27.76 -14.80
N ALA A 110 2.09 28.07 -14.23
CA ALA A 110 3.23 27.15 -14.18
C ALA A 110 2.89 25.88 -13.36
N LEU A 111 2.25 26.07 -12.20
CA LEU A 111 1.81 24.97 -11.31
C LEU A 111 0.72 24.14 -11.97
N THR A 112 -0.24 24.80 -12.63
CA THR A 112 -1.33 24.17 -13.38
C THR A 112 -0.80 23.33 -14.54
N LEU A 113 0.12 23.88 -15.34
CA LEU A 113 0.76 23.17 -16.46
C LEU A 113 1.56 21.97 -15.96
N LEU A 114 2.33 22.16 -14.89
CA LEU A 114 3.18 21.12 -14.33
C LEU A 114 2.36 19.94 -13.82
N SER A 115 1.31 20.18 -13.03
CA SER A 115 0.49 19.09 -12.48
C SER A 115 -0.39 18.40 -13.52
N ASP A 116 -0.93 19.13 -14.51
CA ASP A 116 -1.65 18.54 -15.66
C ASP A 116 -0.74 17.60 -16.44
N THR A 117 0.43 18.08 -16.84
CA THR A 117 1.42 17.30 -17.60
C THR A 117 1.92 16.10 -16.79
N ALA A 118 2.21 16.30 -15.50
CA ALA A 118 2.68 15.23 -14.61
C ALA A 118 1.66 14.10 -14.50
N MET A 119 0.38 14.41 -14.26
CA MET A 119 -0.68 13.40 -14.13
C MET A 119 -0.94 12.66 -15.45
N ARG A 120 -0.87 13.35 -16.60
CA ARG A 120 -0.98 12.70 -17.91
C ARG A 120 0.19 11.77 -18.18
N ASP A 121 1.42 12.23 -17.98
CA ASP A 121 2.62 11.43 -18.26
C ASP A 121 2.65 10.18 -17.37
N VAL A 122 2.42 10.29 -16.05
CA VAL A 122 2.45 9.10 -15.18
C VAL A 122 1.28 8.14 -15.40
N ALA A 123 0.15 8.59 -15.96
CA ALA A 123 -0.93 7.66 -16.27
C ALA A 123 -0.60 6.73 -17.46
N HIS A 124 0.31 7.15 -18.34
CA HIS A 124 0.57 6.51 -19.63
C HIS A 124 2.00 5.97 -19.77
N LEU A 125 2.96 6.58 -19.08
CA LEU A 125 4.38 6.27 -19.16
C LEU A 125 4.90 5.73 -17.82
N LEU A 126 6.01 4.99 -17.89
CA LEU A 126 6.68 4.40 -16.74
C LEU A 126 8.16 4.81 -16.75
N ARG A 127 8.82 4.69 -15.60
CA ARG A 127 10.27 4.92 -15.52
C ARG A 127 11.04 3.83 -16.29
N PRO A 128 12.14 4.17 -16.99
CA PRO A 128 13.00 3.19 -17.66
C PRO A 128 13.45 2.05 -16.74
N GLY A 129 13.79 2.35 -15.48
CA GLY A 129 14.22 1.34 -14.50
C GLY A 129 13.15 0.28 -14.20
N HIS A 130 11.88 0.66 -14.15
CA HIS A 130 10.77 -0.28 -13.95
C HIS A 130 10.61 -1.20 -15.17
N LEU A 131 10.58 -0.61 -16.37
CA LEU A 131 10.47 -1.36 -17.63
C LEU A 131 11.66 -2.32 -17.85
N GLN A 132 12.87 -1.87 -17.52
CA GLN A 132 14.05 -2.72 -17.59
C GLN A 132 13.95 -3.91 -16.62
N GLN A 133 13.43 -3.70 -15.42
CA GLN A 133 13.24 -4.79 -14.47
C GLN A 133 12.19 -5.80 -14.94
N LEU A 134 11.12 -5.37 -15.63
CA LEU A 134 10.20 -6.29 -16.32
C LEU A 134 10.90 -7.06 -17.45
N ALA A 135 11.67 -6.38 -18.30
CA ALA A 135 12.41 -7.02 -19.39
C ALA A 135 13.42 -8.06 -18.88
N ASN A 136 14.03 -7.82 -17.72
CA ASN A 136 14.96 -8.76 -17.09
C ASN A 136 14.28 -10.08 -16.70
N ILE A 137 12.99 -10.06 -16.33
CA ILE A 137 12.22 -11.29 -16.01
C ILE A 137 12.19 -12.22 -17.21
N LEU A 138 12.05 -11.67 -18.42
CA LEU A 138 11.97 -12.44 -19.65
C LEU A 138 13.29 -13.16 -19.98
N LYS A 139 14.41 -12.66 -19.46
CA LYS A 139 15.76 -13.17 -19.69
C LYS A 139 16.28 -14.08 -18.57
N ASP A 140 15.65 -14.07 -17.40
CA ASP A 140 16.07 -14.88 -16.27
C ASP A 140 15.65 -16.35 -16.46
N PRO A 141 16.59 -17.31 -16.54
CA PRO A 141 16.26 -18.73 -16.67
C PRO A 141 15.48 -19.28 -15.47
N GLU A 142 15.61 -18.68 -14.29
CA GLU A 142 14.90 -19.07 -13.06
C GLU A 142 13.49 -18.48 -12.96
N ALA A 143 13.11 -17.56 -13.85
CA ALA A 143 11.74 -17.05 -13.92
C ALA A 143 10.78 -18.18 -14.33
N SER A 144 9.63 -18.27 -13.65
CA SER A 144 8.59 -19.22 -14.06
C SER A 144 7.99 -18.82 -15.42
N SER A 145 7.32 -19.76 -16.09
CA SER A 145 6.54 -19.45 -17.30
C SER A 145 5.46 -18.39 -17.03
N ASN A 146 4.87 -18.41 -15.83
CA ASN A 146 3.87 -17.44 -15.39
C ASN A 146 4.50 -16.07 -15.11
N ASP A 147 5.70 -16.01 -14.52
CA ASP A 147 6.44 -14.74 -14.34
C ASP A 147 6.67 -14.06 -15.70
N ARG A 148 7.16 -14.83 -16.68
CA ARG A 148 7.41 -14.32 -18.04
C ARG A 148 6.12 -13.90 -18.74
N PHE A 149 5.05 -14.67 -18.58
CA PHE A 149 3.73 -14.34 -19.14
C PHE A 149 3.20 -13.01 -18.57
N VAL A 150 3.18 -12.86 -17.25
CA VAL A 150 2.71 -11.63 -16.59
C VAL A 150 3.59 -10.43 -16.97
N ALA A 151 4.92 -10.58 -16.95
CA ALA A 151 5.83 -9.51 -17.35
C ALA A 151 5.64 -9.09 -18.81
N THR A 152 5.39 -10.05 -19.71
CA THR A 152 5.08 -9.79 -21.12
C THR A 152 3.78 -9.00 -21.27
N GLU A 153 2.71 -9.39 -20.59
CA GLU A 153 1.42 -8.66 -20.66
C GLU A 153 1.54 -7.25 -20.07
N LEU A 154 2.33 -7.05 -19.01
CA LEU A 154 2.61 -5.73 -18.45
C LEU A 154 3.41 -4.84 -19.43
N LEU A 155 4.40 -5.39 -20.14
CA LEU A 155 5.17 -4.65 -21.14
C LEU A 155 4.33 -4.29 -22.37
N LYS A 156 3.52 -5.23 -22.88
CA LYS A 156 2.58 -4.93 -23.98
C LYS A 156 1.58 -3.85 -23.58
N ASN A 157 1.09 -3.91 -22.35
CA ASN A 157 0.21 -2.89 -21.79
C ASN A 157 0.88 -1.51 -21.72
N ALA A 158 2.13 -1.44 -21.26
CA ALA A 158 2.90 -0.19 -21.26
C ALA A 158 3.04 0.39 -22.68
N ASN A 159 3.27 -0.47 -23.68
CA ASN A 159 3.35 -0.06 -25.08
C ASN A 159 2.03 0.47 -25.67
N ILE A 160 0.89 -0.07 -25.25
CA ILE A 160 -0.42 0.48 -25.62
C ILE A 160 -0.64 1.81 -24.91
N ALA A 161 -0.31 1.89 -23.62
CA ALA A 161 -0.53 3.07 -22.80
C ALA A 161 0.30 4.28 -23.26
N SER A 162 1.52 4.07 -23.79
CA SER A 162 2.39 5.14 -24.28
C SER A 162 1.83 5.92 -25.48
N SER A 163 0.70 5.48 -26.06
CA SER A 163 -0.05 6.24 -27.07
C SER A 163 -0.91 7.38 -26.50
N PHE A 164 -0.99 7.53 -25.17
CA PHE A 164 -1.80 8.55 -24.47
C PHE A 164 -3.32 8.46 -24.69
N VAL A 165 -3.82 7.33 -25.21
CA VAL A 165 -5.27 7.11 -25.39
C VAL A 165 -5.88 6.34 -24.22
N LEU A 166 -5.32 5.17 -23.91
CA LEU A 166 -5.75 4.30 -22.80
C LEU A 166 -4.73 4.40 -21.66
N PRO A 167 -5.11 4.72 -20.42
CA PRO A 167 -4.15 4.73 -19.31
C PRO A 167 -3.65 3.33 -18.99
N SER A 168 -2.43 3.22 -18.46
CA SER A 168 -1.80 1.94 -18.13
C SER A 168 -2.63 1.05 -17.18
N CYS A 169 -3.47 1.63 -16.34
CA CYS A 169 -4.33 0.94 -15.38
C CYS A 169 -5.70 1.61 -15.32
N GLN A 170 -6.77 0.82 -15.11
CA GLN A 170 -8.13 1.33 -14.89
C GLN A 170 -8.23 2.19 -13.62
N ASP A 171 -7.49 1.80 -12.59
CA ASP A 171 -7.33 2.61 -11.39
C ASP A 171 -6.25 3.67 -11.62
N THR A 172 -6.69 4.82 -12.10
CA THR A 172 -5.83 5.98 -12.36
C THR A 172 -5.30 6.63 -11.08
N GLY A 173 -5.81 6.21 -9.91
CA GLY A 173 -5.25 6.47 -8.60
C GLY A 173 -5.65 7.81 -7.99
N THR A 174 -5.27 8.00 -6.74
CA THR A 174 -5.36 9.30 -6.05
C THR A 174 -4.18 10.16 -6.47
N ALA A 175 -4.45 11.38 -6.93
CA ALA A 175 -3.42 12.36 -7.24
C ALA A 175 -2.79 12.87 -5.93
N THR A 176 -1.48 12.72 -5.81
CA THR A 176 -0.69 13.18 -4.66
C THR A 176 0.44 14.08 -5.14
N VAL A 177 0.63 15.22 -4.48
CA VAL A 177 1.69 16.19 -4.74
C VAL A 177 2.47 16.43 -3.45
N MET A 178 3.78 16.22 -3.50
CA MET A 178 4.70 16.72 -2.47
C MET A 178 5.51 17.86 -3.08
N GLY A 179 5.23 19.10 -2.69
CA GLY A 179 5.97 20.29 -3.12
C GLY A 179 6.95 20.74 -2.04
N LYS A 180 8.12 21.25 -2.45
CA LYS A 180 9.11 21.91 -1.59
C LYS A 180 9.36 23.29 -2.18
N ARG A 181 8.74 24.31 -1.58
CA ARG A 181 8.84 25.70 -2.02
C ARG A 181 10.04 26.35 -1.36
N GLY A 182 11.03 26.73 -2.16
CA GLY A 182 12.19 27.49 -1.72
C GLY A 182 11.78 28.81 -1.04
N GLN A 183 12.56 29.23 -0.04
CA GLN A 183 12.36 30.47 0.71
C GLN A 183 12.27 31.71 -0.20
N TYR A 184 12.96 31.67 -1.33
CA TYR A 184 12.99 32.73 -2.32
C TYR A 184 12.14 32.40 -3.54
N VAL A 185 11.07 31.62 -3.37
CA VAL A 185 10.05 31.39 -4.40
C VAL A 185 8.77 32.09 -4.00
N TRP A 186 8.30 33.01 -4.83
CA TRP A 186 7.05 33.73 -4.64
C TRP A 186 5.99 33.21 -5.62
N THR A 187 4.85 32.82 -5.06
CA THR A 187 3.62 32.49 -5.77
C THR A 187 2.53 33.48 -5.33
N ASP A 188 1.33 33.38 -5.89
CA ASP A 188 0.16 34.15 -5.45
C ASP A 188 -0.43 33.67 -4.11
N GLY A 189 0.16 32.64 -3.49
CA GLY A 189 -0.28 32.06 -2.22
C GLY A 189 -1.41 31.03 -2.33
N ARG A 190 -1.89 30.69 -3.54
CA ARG A 190 -2.97 29.71 -3.78
C ARG A 190 -2.48 28.47 -4.54
N ASP A 191 -1.25 28.04 -4.25
CA ASP A 191 -0.55 26.93 -4.92
C ASP A 191 -1.40 25.65 -5.03
N GLU A 192 -2.12 25.28 -3.97
CA GLU A 192 -2.98 24.09 -3.92
C GLU A 192 -4.12 24.15 -4.95
N GLU A 193 -4.71 25.33 -5.17
CA GLU A 193 -5.76 25.53 -6.17
C GLU A 193 -5.20 25.37 -7.58
N ALA A 194 -4.06 26.00 -7.85
CA ALA A 194 -3.40 25.92 -9.16
C ALA A 194 -2.98 24.47 -9.49
N LEU A 195 -2.39 23.77 -8.53
CA LEU A 195 -2.05 22.35 -8.65
C LEU A 195 -3.31 21.49 -8.88
N SER A 196 -4.36 21.72 -8.09
CA SER A 196 -5.65 21.01 -8.24
C SER A 196 -6.31 21.26 -9.59
N LYS A 197 -6.20 22.48 -10.14
CA LYS A 197 -6.72 22.84 -11.46
C LYS A 197 -6.03 22.06 -12.57
N GLY A 198 -4.72 21.87 -12.49
CA GLY A 198 -3.99 21.04 -13.45
C GLY A 198 -4.36 19.56 -13.33
N ILE A 199 -4.50 19.05 -12.11
CA ILE A 199 -4.99 17.67 -11.87
C ILE A 199 -6.40 17.50 -12.44
N PHE A 200 -7.32 18.42 -12.14
CA PHE A 200 -8.67 18.43 -12.70
C PHE A 200 -8.65 18.39 -14.23
N ARG A 201 -7.80 19.22 -14.87
CA ARG A 201 -7.64 19.23 -16.33
C ARG A 201 -7.19 17.88 -16.86
N ALA A 202 -6.19 17.26 -16.24
CA ALA A 202 -5.71 15.95 -16.66
C ALA A 202 -6.83 14.92 -16.61
N TYR A 203 -7.54 14.82 -15.48
CA TYR A 203 -8.59 13.82 -15.29
C TYR A 203 -9.84 14.08 -16.13
N THR A 204 -10.20 15.33 -16.40
CA THR A 204 -11.42 15.67 -17.16
C THR A 204 -11.21 15.62 -18.67
N SER A 205 -10.05 16.04 -19.18
CA SER A 205 -9.75 16.10 -20.62
C SER A 205 -9.11 14.86 -21.22
N THR A 206 -8.81 13.84 -20.41
CA THR A 206 -8.27 12.56 -20.89
C THR A 206 -9.11 11.39 -20.39
N ASN A 207 -8.81 10.17 -20.84
CA ASN A 207 -9.61 8.97 -20.58
C ASN A 207 -9.31 8.31 -19.21
N LEU A 208 -9.05 9.13 -18.18
CA LEU A 208 -8.78 8.67 -16.82
C LEU A 208 -10.08 8.36 -16.07
N ARG A 209 -9.98 7.94 -14.80
CA ARG A 209 -11.11 7.52 -13.97
C ARG A 209 -11.29 8.44 -12.76
N TYR A 210 -12.53 8.73 -12.41
CA TYR A 210 -12.87 9.41 -11.16
C TYR A 210 -13.05 8.40 -10.04
N SER A 211 -12.11 8.38 -9.09
CA SER A 211 -12.02 7.35 -8.05
C SER A 211 -12.17 7.90 -6.63
N GLN A 212 -12.29 9.22 -6.46
CA GLN A 212 -12.52 9.81 -5.15
C GLN A 212 -14.01 9.81 -4.83
N VAL A 213 -14.31 9.39 -3.60
CA VAL A 213 -15.65 9.27 -3.07
C VAL A 213 -15.72 10.19 -1.86
N ALA A 214 -16.63 11.17 -1.91
CA ALA A 214 -16.82 12.15 -0.85
C ALA A 214 -17.90 11.66 0.13
N PRO A 215 -17.62 11.65 1.44
CA PRO A 215 -18.65 11.41 2.44
C PRO A 215 -19.59 12.62 2.50
N LEU A 216 -20.89 12.37 2.31
CA LEU A 216 -21.94 13.37 2.56
C LEU A 216 -22.37 13.32 4.03
N ASP A 217 -22.40 12.12 4.58
CA ASP A 217 -22.51 11.82 6.00
C ASP A 217 -21.63 10.58 6.32
N MET A 218 -21.85 9.91 7.45
CA MET A 218 -21.06 8.74 7.86
C MET A 218 -21.14 7.56 6.88
N PHE A 219 -22.28 7.38 6.20
CA PHE A 219 -22.55 6.19 5.38
C PHE A 219 -22.93 6.54 3.94
N THR A 220 -23.48 7.73 3.71
CA THR A 220 -23.85 8.21 2.38
C THR A 220 -22.65 8.84 1.70
N GLU A 221 -22.39 8.38 0.48
CA GLU A 221 -21.23 8.76 -0.30
C GLU A 221 -21.60 9.20 -1.71
N LYS A 222 -20.76 10.05 -2.31
CA LYS A 222 -20.91 10.47 -3.70
C LYS A 222 -19.56 10.55 -4.40
N ASN A 223 -19.45 10.00 -5.61
CA ASN A 223 -18.27 10.21 -6.46
C ASN A 223 -18.14 11.70 -6.81
N THR A 224 -16.94 12.27 -6.67
CA THR A 224 -16.73 13.70 -6.93
C THR A 224 -16.79 14.08 -8.42
N GLY A 225 -16.81 13.09 -9.31
CA GLY A 225 -16.92 13.29 -10.76
C GLY A 225 -15.67 13.89 -11.42
N THR A 226 -14.58 14.04 -10.66
CA THR A 226 -13.40 14.79 -11.09
C THR A 226 -12.07 14.18 -10.64
N ASN A 227 -12.13 13.14 -9.77
CA ASN A 227 -10.99 12.59 -9.03
C ASN A 227 -10.30 13.56 -8.06
N LEU A 228 -10.91 14.71 -7.76
CA LEU A 228 -10.52 15.57 -6.64
C LEU A 228 -11.27 15.14 -5.35
N PRO A 229 -10.79 15.52 -4.15
CA PRO A 229 -9.57 16.29 -3.88
C PRO A 229 -8.28 15.50 -4.15
N ALA A 230 -7.22 16.23 -4.45
CA ALA A 230 -5.86 15.69 -4.43
C ALA A 230 -5.27 15.78 -3.02
N GLN A 231 -4.31 14.92 -2.68
CA GLN A 231 -3.46 15.14 -1.51
C GLN A 231 -2.32 16.08 -1.91
N ILE A 232 -2.23 17.26 -1.30
CA ILE A 232 -1.20 18.26 -1.62
C ILE A 232 -0.48 18.64 -0.33
N ASP A 233 0.80 18.26 -0.24
CA ASP A 233 1.66 18.57 0.90
C ASP A 233 2.78 19.53 0.45
N LEU A 234 2.72 20.80 0.87
CA LEU A 234 3.70 21.84 0.52
C LEU A 234 4.62 22.15 1.70
N PHE A 235 5.92 21.95 1.51
CA PHE A 235 6.96 22.18 2.52
C PHE A 235 7.75 23.45 2.21
N ALA A 236 8.12 24.21 3.23
CA ALA A 236 9.13 25.26 3.09
C ALA A 236 10.52 24.63 2.99
N ALA A 237 11.34 25.12 2.06
CA ALA A 237 12.71 24.68 1.83
C ALA A 237 13.63 25.89 1.63
N PRO A 238 14.96 25.78 1.79
CA PRO A 238 15.88 26.85 1.42
C PRO A 238 15.99 26.99 -0.11
N GLY A 239 16.49 28.15 -0.56
CA GLY A 239 16.82 28.38 -1.98
C GLY A 239 15.71 29.00 -2.81
N ASN A 240 15.92 29.03 -4.13
CA ASN A 240 15.08 29.69 -5.13
C ASN A 240 14.53 28.70 -6.18
N THR A 241 14.23 27.48 -5.76
CA THR A 241 13.61 26.44 -6.59
C THR A 241 12.31 25.97 -5.97
N TYR A 242 11.38 25.52 -6.81
CA TYR A 242 10.17 24.83 -6.37
C TYR A 242 10.21 23.41 -6.87
N ASP A 243 10.50 22.45 -5.99
CA ASP A 243 10.68 21.04 -6.34
C ASP A 243 9.45 20.23 -6.00
N PHE A 244 9.12 19.23 -6.82
CA PHE A 244 7.90 18.44 -6.70
C PHE A 244 8.17 16.94 -6.87
N LEU A 245 7.38 16.14 -6.16
CA LEU A 245 7.11 14.75 -6.50
C LEU A 245 5.61 14.60 -6.71
N PHE A 246 5.23 14.17 -7.91
CA PHE A 246 3.86 13.82 -8.26
C PHE A 246 3.70 12.31 -8.22
N VAL A 247 2.62 11.82 -7.64
CA VAL A 247 2.33 10.37 -7.55
C VAL A 247 0.85 10.13 -7.87
N ALA A 248 0.58 9.19 -8.77
CA ALA A 248 -0.78 8.70 -9.05
C ALA A 248 -0.98 7.34 -8.37
N LYS A 249 -1.27 7.35 -7.07
CA LYS A 249 -1.25 6.13 -6.26
C LYS A 249 -2.53 5.32 -6.42
N GLY A 250 -2.44 4.11 -6.98
CA GLY A 250 -3.59 3.20 -7.06
C GLY A 250 -4.04 2.72 -5.67
N GLY A 251 -5.34 2.67 -5.44
CA GLY A 251 -5.94 2.31 -4.14
C GLY A 251 -5.53 0.90 -3.68
N GLY A 252 -5.39 -0.04 -4.62
CA GLY A 252 -4.92 -1.40 -4.30
C GLY A 252 -3.53 -1.43 -3.65
N SER A 253 -2.59 -0.61 -4.14
CA SER A 253 -1.25 -0.46 -3.55
C SER A 253 -1.26 0.39 -2.28
N ALA A 254 -2.12 1.41 -2.20
CA ALA A 254 -2.29 2.23 -1.00
C ALA A 254 -2.75 1.36 0.19
N ASN A 255 -3.72 0.47 -0.05
CA ASN A 255 -4.27 -0.46 0.94
C ASN A 255 -3.26 -1.55 1.38
N LYS A 256 -2.12 -1.67 0.69
CA LYS A 256 -1.00 -2.55 1.06
C LYS A 256 0.14 -1.80 1.74
N THR A 257 -0.20 -0.71 2.42
CA THR A 257 0.71 -0.02 3.34
C THR A 257 0.30 -0.35 4.77
N GLY A 258 1.14 -1.10 5.48
CA GLY A 258 0.90 -1.53 6.86
C GLY A 258 1.77 -0.78 7.85
N LEU A 259 1.17 -0.40 8.99
CA LEU A 259 1.86 0.14 10.16
C LEU A 259 1.88 -0.92 11.25
N TYR A 260 3.05 -1.15 11.83
CA TYR A 260 3.25 -2.10 12.92
C TYR A 260 4.00 -1.43 14.07
N GLN A 261 3.35 -1.34 15.23
CA GLN A 261 4.00 -0.87 16.45
C GLN A 261 4.82 -2.00 17.05
N GLN A 262 6.13 -1.87 17.02
CA GLN A 262 7.08 -2.87 17.48
C GLN A 262 7.94 -2.28 18.62
N THR A 263 8.80 -3.10 19.19
CA THR A 263 9.68 -2.72 20.29
C THR A 263 11.14 -2.97 19.95
N LYS A 264 12.06 -2.62 20.86
CA LYS A 264 13.48 -2.96 20.72
C LYS A 264 13.72 -4.47 20.59
N ALA A 265 12.82 -5.33 21.08
CA ALA A 265 12.93 -6.79 20.94
C ALA A 265 12.94 -7.24 19.47
N LEU A 266 12.31 -6.49 18.55
CA LEU A 266 12.35 -6.78 17.12
C LEU A 266 13.75 -6.58 16.51
N LEU A 267 14.55 -5.66 17.06
CA LEU A 267 15.80 -5.19 16.46
C LEU A 267 16.98 -6.13 16.75
N ASN A 268 16.84 -7.37 16.29
CA ASN A 268 17.86 -8.39 16.12
C ASN A 268 17.53 -9.19 14.84
N GLU A 269 18.53 -9.87 14.27
CA GLU A 269 18.40 -10.50 12.95
C GLU A 269 17.30 -11.57 12.86
N ALA A 270 17.21 -12.46 13.85
CA ALA A 270 16.23 -13.54 13.85
C ALA A 270 14.80 -12.99 13.93
N SER A 271 14.53 -12.09 14.88
CA SER A 271 13.19 -11.51 15.05
C SER A 271 12.78 -10.64 13.86
N LEU A 272 13.69 -9.83 13.33
CA LEU A 272 13.39 -8.98 12.16
C LEU A 272 13.12 -9.83 10.91
N SER A 273 13.91 -10.88 10.67
CA SER A 273 13.69 -11.77 9.52
C SER A 273 12.35 -12.48 9.60
N ALA A 274 12.01 -13.04 10.77
CA ALA A 274 10.72 -13.72 10.97
C ALA A 274 9.53 -12.75 10.80
N PHE A 275 9.65 -11.54 11.36
CA PHE A 275 8.65 -10.49 11.20
C PHE A 275 8.46 -10.08 9.73
N LEU A 276 9.55 -9.80 9.01
CA LEU A 276 9.47 -9.38 7.61
C LEU A 276 8.93 -10.49 6.72
N LEU A 277 9.29 -11.75 6.96
CA LEU A 277 8.74 -12.89 6.23
C LEU A 277 7.21 -12.95 6.36
N ASP A 278 6.69 -12.83 7.58
CA ASP A 278 5.24 -12.79 7.85
C ASP A 278 4.58 -11.59 7.15
N LYS A 279 5.17 -10.39 7.26
CA LYS A 279 4.56 -9.18 6.67
C LYS A 279 4.60 -9.20 5.14
N VAL A 280 5.68 -9.69 4.54
CA VAL A 280 5.79 -9.84 3.08
C VAL A 280 4.75 -10.85 2.56
N LYS A 281 4.55 -11.99 3.22
CA LYS A 281 3.47 -12.94 2.88
C LYS A 281 2.10 -12.26 2.93
N SER A 282 1.83 -11.45 3.96
CA SER A 282 0.55 -10.76 4.14
C SER A 282 0.20 -9.74 3.05
N LEU A 283 1.21 -9.24 2.30
CA LEU A 283 0.97 -8.39 1.12
C LEU A 283 0.14 -9.15 0.08
N GLY A 284 0.48 -10.43 -0.13
CA GLY A 284 -0.13 -11.28 -1.15
C GLY A 284 0.00 -10.71 -2.55
N THR A 285 -0.82 -11.19 -3.48
CA THR A 285 -0.82 -10.76 -4.89
C THR A 285 -1.86 -9.68 -5.18
N ALA A 286 -2.52 -9.21 -4.13
CA ALA A 286 -3.63 -8.26 -4.17
C ALA A 286 -3.24 -6.83 -4.58
N ALA A 287 -1.97 -6.46 -4.75
CA ALA A 287 -1.56 -5.16 -5.27
C ALA A 287 -0.81 -5.23 -6.60
N CYS A 288 -0.97 -6.32 -7.38
CA CYS A 288 -0.35 -6.47 -8.70
C CYS A 288 1.20 -6.44 -8.62
N PRO A 289 1.85 -7.49 -8.09
CA PRO A 289 3.29 -7.68 -8.22
C PRO A 289 3.70 -7.87 -9.70
N PRO A 290 4.98 -7.65 -10.05
CA PRO A 290 6.12 -7.50 -9.14
C PRO A 290 6.19 -6.13 -8.43
N TYR A 291 6.50 -6.14 -7.13
CA TYR A 291 6.50 -4.94 -6.30
C TYR A 291 7.85 -4.20 -6.28
N HIS A 292 7.79 -2.87 -6.13
CA HIS A 292 8.87 -2.12 -5.45
C HIS A 292 8.54 -2.08 -3.97
N LEU A 293 9.15 -2.97 -3.18
CA LEU A 293 8.87 -3.10 -1.75
C LEU A 293 9.63 -2.05 -0.95
N ALA A 294 8.97 -1.40 0.00
CA ALA A 294 9.59 -0.47 0.94
C ALA A 294 9.35 -0.93 2.38
N VAL A 295 10.41 -0.93 3.18
CA VAL A 295 10.40 -1.21 4.61
C VAL A 295 11.07 -0.03 5.32
N VAL A 296 10.39 0.56 6.30
CA VAL A 296 10.92 1.65 7.11
C VAL A 296 10.89 1.28 8.58
N ILE A 297 12.06 1.23 9.23
CA ILE A 297 12.23 0.79 10.61
C ILE A 297 12.65 1.96 11.49
N GLY A 298 11.83 2.30 12.49
CA GLY A 298 11.98 3.47 13.34
C GLY A 298 11.20 4.67 12.78
N GLY A 299 11.43 5.85 13.34
CA GLY A 299 10.69 7.06 13.02
C GLY A 299 10.44 7.88 14.27
N LEU A 300 10.40 9.20 14.12
CA LEU A 300 10.06 10.12 15.21
C LEU A 300 8.57 10.05 15.55
N SER A 301 7.75 9.63 14.58
CA SER A 301 6.32 9.38 14.75
C SER A 301 5.82 8.38 13.70
N VAL A 302 4.56 7.95 13.83
CA VAL A 302 3.93 7.00 12.90
C VAL A 302 3.65 7.62 11.54
N GLU A 303 3.19 8.86 11.50
CA GLU A 303 2.95 9.62 10.28
C GLU A 303 4.26 9.91 9.52
N GLN A 304 5.35 10.21 10.23
CA GLN A 304 6.66 10.32 9.57
C GLN A 304 7.11 8.98 8.99
N ASN A 305 6.99 7.88 9.75
CA ASN A 305 7.34 6.55 9.24
C ASN A 305 6.55 6.23 7.97
N MET A 306 5.22 6.35 8.00
CA MET A 306 4.36 5.99 6.87
C MET A 306 4.56 6.90 5.65
N LYS A 307 4.85 8.20 5.86
CA LYS A 307 5.27 9.10 4.77
C LYS A 307 6.56 8.60 4.13
N LEU A 308 7.55 8.18 4.93
CA LEU A 308 8.82 7.69 4.39
C LEU A 308 8.69 6.31 3.74
N VAL A 309 7.73 5.46 4.15
CA VAL A 309 7.39 4.24 3.41
C VAL A 309 6.89 4.57 2.01
N LYS A 310 6.00 5.57 1.89
CA LYS A 310 5.53 6.05 0.58
C LYS A 310 6.71 6.52 -0.28
N LEU A 311 7.53 7.42 0.25
CA LEU A 311 8.66 8.00 -0.48
C LEU A 311 9.71 6.95 -0.86
N ALA A 312 10.01 5.99 0.02
CA ALA A 312 10.89 4.86 -0.27
C ALA A 312 10.32 4.00 -1.41
N SER A 313 9.01 3.70 -1.41
CA SER A 313 8.36 2.92 -2.48
C SER A 313 8.39 3.64 -3.84
N CYS A 314 8.45 4.97 -3.84
CA CYS A 314 8.61 5.81 -5.03
C CYS A 314 10.08 6.05 -5.41
N ARG A 315 11.04 5.41 -4.72
CA ARG A 315 12.49 5.57 -4.90
C ARG A 315 13.01 7.00 -4.65
N TYR A 316 12.23 7.83 -3.96
CA TYR A 316 12.61 9.21 -3.67
C TYR A 316 13.79 9.30 -2.68
N LEU A 317 14.00 8.23 -1.90
CA LEU A 317 15.02 8.16 -0.85
C LEU A 317 16.28 7.38 -1.28
N ASP A 318 16.45 7.11 -2.57
CA ASP A 318 17.53 6.26 -3.09
C ASP A 318 18.94 6.84 -2.86
N THR A 319 19.05 8.15 -2.69
CA THR A 319 20.31 8.89 -2.48
C THR A 319 20.61 9.20 -1.01
N LEU A 320 19.88 8.59 -0.06
CA LEU A 320 20.26 8.63 1.35
C LEU A 320 21.65 8.00 1.58
N PRO A 321 22.35 8.39 2.65
CA PRO A 321 23.56 7.69 3.08
C PRO A 321 23.25 6.22 3.35
N THR A 322 24.26 5.36 3.27
CA THR A 322 24.12 3.91 3.48
C THR A 322 24.57 3.42 4.85
N SER A 323 24.84 4.36 5.78
CA SER A 323 25.24 4.07 7.15
C SER A 323 24.67 5.08 8.13
N GLY A 324 24.33 4.65 9.34
CA GLY A 324 23.94 5.53 10.43
C GLY A 324 25.12 6.30 11.04
N ASN A 325 24.83 7.15 12.02
CA ASN A 325 25.82 7.83 12.85
C ASN A 325 25.26 8.07 14.26
N ALA A 326 26.05 8.67 15.15
CA ALA A 326 25.65 8.97 16.54
C ALA A 326 24.56 10.05 16.67
N TYR A 327 24.33 10.86 15.63
CA TYR A 327 23.38 11.97 15.62
C TYR A 327 22.00 11.59 15.08
N GLY A 328 21.86 10.36 14.56
CA GLY A 328 20.56 9.79 14.20
C GLY A 328 20.08 10.13 12.80
N ARG A 329 20.96 10.34 11.81
CA ARG A 329 20.53 10.45 10.40
C ARG A 329 19.80 9.19 9.93
N ALA A 330 18.88 9.37 8.98
CA ALA A 330 18.31 8.27 8.22
C ALA A 330 19.38 7.65 7.31
N PHE A 331 19.27 6.35 7.06
CA PHE A 331 20.10 5.69 6.06
C PHE A 331 19.36 4.57 5.34
N ARG A 332 19.81 4.28 4.12
CA ARG A 332 19.37 3.17 3.29
C ARG A 332 20.24 1.95 3.58
N ASP A 333 19.62 0.87 4.03
CA ASP A 333 20.30 -0.34 4.46
C ASP A 333 20.38 -1.34 3.29
N LEU A 334 21.49 -1.32 2.57
CA LEU A 334 21.68 -2.14 1.36
C LEU A 334 21.76 -3.64 1.67
N GLU A 335 22.28 -4.00 2.84
CA GLU A 335 22.37 -5.39 3.26
C GLU A 335 20.98 -5.97 3.51
N TRP A 336 20.12 -5.25 4.24
CA TRP A 336 18.75 -5.68 4.46
C TRP A 336 17.90 -5.61 3.19
N GLU A 337 18.18 -4.72 2.24
CA GLU A 337 17.54 -4.75 0.92
C GLU A 337 17.79 -6.06 0.17
N GLU A 338 19.04 -6.52 0.13
CA GLU A 338 19.41 -7.77 -0.53
C GLU A 338 18.78 -8.98 0.18
N ARG A 339 18.88 -9.03 1.51
CA ARG A 339 18.29 -10.11 2.33
C ARG A 339 16.78 -10.21 2.13
N VAL A 340 16.07 -9.08 2.16
CA VAL A 340 14.61 -9.05 1.97
C VAL A 340 14.25 -9.39 0.52
N LEU A 341 15.01 -8.91 -0.47
CA LEU A 341 14.77 -9.26 -1.87
C LEU A 341 14.93 -10.77 -2.09
N LYS A 342 16.00 -11.37 -1.58
CA LYS A 342 16.22 -12.82 -1.64
C LYS A 342 15.06 -13.58 -1.00
N MET A 343 14.66 -13.19 0.21
CA MET A 343 13.50 -13.75 0.91
C MET A 343 12.24 -13.68 0.04
N THR A 344 11.95 -12.53 -0.58
CA THR A 344 10.74 -12.37 -1.42
C THR A 344 10.76 -13.28 -2.65
N ARG A 345 11.94 -13.58 -3.19
CA ARG A 345 12.13 -14.42 -4.38
C ARG A 345 12.08 -15.92 -4.07
N GLU A 346 12.49 -16.31 -2.87
CA GLU A 346 12.41 -17.69 -2.38
C GLU A 346 11.00 -18.10 -1.93
N LEU A 347 10.09 -17.14 -1.70
CA LEU A 347 8.69 -17.43 -1.32
C LEU A 347 7.94 -18.26 -2.36
N GLY A 348 8.28 -18.15 -3.64
CA GLY A 348 7.59 -18.86 -4.72
C GLY A 348 6.25 -18.26 -5.15
N ILE A 349 5.81 -17.14 -4.56
CA ILE A 349 4.55 -16.44 -4.92
C ILE A 349 4.62 -15.85 -6.35
N GLY A 350 5.81 -15.38 -6.75
CA GLY A 350 6.08 -14.85 -8.09
C GLY A 350 5.30 -13.60 -8.48
N ALA A 351 5.37 -13.27 -9.76
CA ALA A 351 4.57 -12.24 -10.39
C ALA A 351 3.13 -12.76 -10.54
N GLN A 352 2.36 -12.62 -9.46
CA GLN A 352 0.93 -12.92 -9.35
C GLN A 352 0.56 -14.40 -9.33
N PHE A 353 1.18 -15.25 -10.14
CA PHE A 353 0.77 -16.64 -10.35
C PHE A 353 1.92 -17.64 -10.21
N GLY A 354 2.67 -17.55 -9.12
CA GLY A 354 3.73 -18.50 -8.77
C GLY A 354 5.02 -18.25 -9.55
N GLY A 355 6.15 -18.26 -8.84
CA GLY A 355 7.47 -17.99 -9.44
C GLY A 355 8.38 -17.20 -8.51
N LYS A 356 9.41 -16.60 -9.11
CA LYS A 356 10.49 -15.88 -8.44
C LYS A 356 10.13 -14.41 -8.23
N TYR A 357 9.44 -13.78 -9.17
CA TYR A 357 9.36 -12.33 -9.26
C TYR A 357 8.21 -11.69 -8.46
N PHE A 358 8.18 -11.94 -7.15
CA PHE A 358 7.24 -11.25 -6.25
C PHE A 358 7.60 -9.76 -6.08
N CYS A 359 8.90 -9.45 -6.03
CA CYS A 359 9.41 -8.08 -6.00
C CYS A 359 10.39 -7.86 -7.16
N HIS A 360 10.30 -6.68 -7.77
CA HIS A 360 11.35 -6.13 -8.63
C HIS A 360 12.62 -5.88 -7.82
N ASP A 361 12.47 -5.11 -6.74
CA ASP A 361 13.52 -4.72 -5.79
C ASP A 361 12.91 -4.26 -4.45
N VAL A 362 13.79 -3.94 -3.50
CA VAL A 362 13.45 -3.54 -2.13
C VAL A 362 14.16 -2.22 -1.77
N ARG A 363 13.54 -1.41 -0.91
CA ARG A 363 14.16 -0.31 -0.17
C ARG A 363 13.98 -0.52 1.32
N VAL A 364 15.06 -0.51 2.08
CA VAL A 364 15.04 -0.60 3.54
C VAL A 364 15.61 0.68 4.12
N ILE A 365 14.79 1.50 4.78
CA ILE A 365 15.21 2.75 5.40
C ILE A 365 15.20 2.60 6.92
N ARG A 366 16.33 2.89 7.55
CA ARG A 366 16.46 2.90 9.01
C ARG A 366 16.47 4.33 9.53
N LEU A 367 15.61 4.60 10.51
CA LEU A 367 15.40 5.92 11.12
C LEU A 367 15.78 5.95 12.60
N PRO A 368 16.10 7.11 13.20
CA PRO A 368 16.13 7.24 14.66
C PRO A 368 14.75 6.93 15.26
N ARG A 369 14.69 6.64 16.55
CA ARG A 369 13.44 6.33 17.26
C ARG A 369 13.52 6.80 18.70
N HIS A 370 12.38 7.15 19.28
CA HIS A 370 12.28 7.30 20.72
C HIS A 370 12.62 5.96 21.42
N GLY A 371 13.24 6.02 22.60
CA GLY A 371 13.72 4.81 23.31
C GLY A 371 12.63 3.75 23.52
N ALA A 372 11.40 4.20 23.80
CA ALA A 372 10.22 3.38 24.04
C ALA A 372 9.43 2.98 22.78
N SER A 373 9.83 3.43 21.58
CA SER A 373 9.05 3.26 20.36
C SER A 373 9.88 2.57 19.27
N CYS A 374 9.23 1.77 18.42
CA CYS A 374 9.81 1.25 17.18
C CYS A 374 8.71 1.04 16.13
N PRO A 375 8.18 2.13 15.52
CA PRO A 375 7.24 1.97 14.41
C PRO A 375 7.95 1.31 13.22
N VAL A 376 7.28 0.36 12.59
CA VAL A 376 7.72 -0.29 11.37
C VAL A 376 6.64 -0.17 10.32
N GLY A 377 7.01 0.35 9.16
CA GLY A 377 6.11 0.51 8.04
C GLY A 377 6.55 -0.37 6.88
N VAL A 378 5.59 -1.03 6.23
CA VAL A 378 5.81 -1.85 5.03
C VAL A 378 4.83 -1.40 3.97
N GLY A 379 5.30 -1.16 2.75
CA GLY A 379 4.45 -0.71 1.64
C GLY A 379 5.04 -1.08 0.29
N VAL A 380 4.25 -0.92 -0.76
CA VAL A 380 4.67 -1.30 -2.13
C VAL A 380 4.31 -0.23 -3.15
N SER A 381 5.13 -0.10 -4.19
CA SER A 381 4.65 0.34 -5.51
C SER A 381 4.24 -0.88 -6.32
N CYS A 382 3.12 -0.78 -7.03
CA CYS A 382 2.56 -1.86 -7.85
C CYS A 382 3.07 -1.81 -9.29
N SER A 383 2.60 -2.70 -10.17
CA SER A 383 2.89 -2.62 -11.60
C SER A 383 2.50 -1.28 -12.26
N ALA A 384 1.54 -0.54 -11.69
CA ALA A 384 1.29 0.84 -12.05
C ALA A 384 2.23 1.77 -11.23
N ASP A 385 3.53 1.68 -11.51
CA ASP A 385 4.60 2.44 -10.84
C ASP A 385 4.65 3.89 -11.31
N ARG A 386 3.74 4.71 -10.77
CA ARG A 386 3.40 6.04 -11.32
C ARG A 386 3.83 7.18 -10.40
N GLN A 387 5.05 7.64 -10.61
CA GLN A 387 5.57 8.87 -10.04
C GLN A 387 6.45 9.62 -11.03
N VAL A 388 6.51 10.95 -10.88
CA VAL A 388 7.36 11.82 -11.69
C VAL A 388 7.83 13.01 -10.85
N MET A 389 9.11 13.34 -10.94
CA MET A 389 9.66 14.53 -10.29
C MET A 389 9.42 15.76 -11.17
N GLY A 390 9.19 16.91 -10.53
CA GLY A 390 9.07 18.20 -11.20
C GLY A 390 9.96 19.24 -10.53
N LYS A 391 10.35 20.28 -11.25
CA LYS A 391 10.98 21.47 -10.65
C LYS A 391 10.65 22.72 -11.44
N ILE A 392 10.57 23.84 -10.74
CA ILE A 392 10.48 25.18 -11.32
C ILE A 392 11.69 25.97 -10.86
N THR A 393 12.36 26.61 -11.82
CA THR A 393 13.57 27.41 -11.61
C THR A 393 13.45 28.70 -12.44
N GLY A 394 14.42 29.61 -12.32
CA GLY A 394 14.49 30.80 -13.18
C GLY A 394 14.63 30.49 -14.67
N GLU A 395 15.00 29.26 -15.05
CA GLU A 395 15.07 28.83 -16.45
C GLU A 395 13.73 28.32 -17.01
N GLY A 396 12.74 28.05 -16.15
CA GLY A 396 11.44 27.53 -16.56
C GLY A 396 10.92 26.37 -15.71
N VAL A 397 9.94 25.68 -16.28
CA VAL A 397 9.25 24.52 -15.69
C VAL A 397 9.80 23.23 -16.28
N PHE A 398 10.17 22.27 -15.43
CA PHE A 398 10.79 21.01 -15.83
C PHE A 398 10.08 19.83 -15.19
N LEU A 399 10.01 18.73 -15.93
CA LEU A 399 9.44 17.46 -15.50
C LEU A 399 10.45 16.34 -15.79
N GLU A 400 10.52 15.34 -14.93
CA GLU A 400 11.29 14.12 -15.17
C GLU A 400 10.85 13.47 -16.50
N ALA A 401 11.82 13.09 -17.32
CA ALA A 401 11.58 12.41 -18.58
C ALA A 401 11.34 10.91 -18.34
N LEU A 402 10.09 10.48 -18.51
CA LEU A 402 9.71 9.06 -18.50
C LEU A 402 9.94 8.42 -19.88
N GLU A 403 9.88 7.08 -19.94
CA GLU A 403 10.08 6.33 -21.18
C GLU A 403 8.90 6.52 -22.14
N ARG A 404 9.17 6.91 -23.39
CA ARG A 404 8.16 7.13 -24.44
C ARG A 404 8.13 6.02 -25.49
N ASN A 405 9.14 5.17 -25.55
CA ASN A 405 9.21 4.00 -26.42
C ASN A 405 9.37 2.71 -25.59
N PRO A 406 8.36 2.30 -24.79
CA PRO A 406 8.43 1.06 -24.01
C PRO A 406 8.53 -0.20 -24.89
N GLY A 407 8.21 -0.12 -26.19
CA GLY A 407 8.36 -1.22 -27.14
C GLY A 407 9.79 -1.78 -27.24
N GLN A 408 10.82 -0.97 -26.95
CA GLN A 408 12.22 -1.41 -26.93
C GLN A 408 12.54 -2.46 -25.84
N TYR A 409 11.66 -2.61 -24.84
CA TYR A 409 11.81 -3.59 -23.75
C TYR A 409 11.08 -4.90 -24.02
N LEU A 410 10.27 -4.97 -25.08
CA LEU A 410 9.61 -6.21 -25.50
C LEU A 410 10.63 -7.15 -26.15
N PRO A 411 10.49 -8.48 -25.98
CA PRO A 411 11.33 -9.43 -26.68
C PRO A 411 11.03 -9.39 -28.18
N GLU A 412 12.02 -9.74 -29.00
CA GLU A 412 11.77 -10.03 -30.42
C GLU A 412 10.73 -11.14 -30.53
N VAL A 413 9.75 -10.95 -31.42
CA VAL A 413 8.68 -11.93 -31.64
C VAL A 413 9.30 -13.19 -32.26
N LYS A 414 9.46 -14.24 -31.44
CA LYS A 414 9.77 -15.58 -31.93
C LYS A 414 8.50 -16.42 -31.84
N GLU A 415 8.07 -16.98 -32.97
CA GLU A 415 6.79 -17.70 -33.13
C GLU A 415 6.65 -18.98 -32.28
N ASP A 416 7.71 -19.37 -31.57
CA ASP A 416 7.90 -20.67 -30.92
C ASP A 416 7.65 -20.69 -29.40
N GLN A 417 7.34 -19.56 -28.75
CA GLN A 417 7.25 -19.48 -27.27
C GLN A 417 5.84 -19.32 -26.67
N LEU A 418 4.77 -19.46 -27.44
CA LEU A 418 3.41 -19.46 -26.88
C LEU A 418 3.07 -20.84 -26.31
N SER A 419 3.17 -20.98 -24.99
CA SER A 419 2.68 -22.13 -24.21
C SER A 419 1.33 -22.65 -24.73
N LYS A 420 1.31 -23.92 -25.15
CA LYS A 420 0.23 -24.53 -25.95
C LYS A 420 -1.04 -24.91 -25.18
N ASP A 421 -1.01 -24.87 -23.85
CA ASP A 421 -2.15 -25.31 -23.04
C ASP A 421 -2.93 -24.09 -22.50
N VAL A 422 -4.01 -23.72 -23.21
CA VAL A 422 -5.02 -22.77 -22.73
C VAL A 422 -6.39 -23.40 -22.93
N VAL A 423 -7.17 -23.50 -21.85
CA VAL A 423 -8.54 -24.00 -21.94
C VAL A 423 -9.45 -22.85 -22.39
N LYS A 424 -10.10 -23.00 -23.54
CA LYS A 424 -11.12 -22.06 -23.99
C LYS A 424 -12.43 -22.33 -23.27
N VAL A 425 -13.04 -21.29 -22.72
CA VAL A 425 -14.32 -21.37 -21.99
C VAL A 425 -15.31 -20.41 -22.64
N ASN A 426 -16.41 -20.98 -23.17
CA ASN A 426 -17.52 -20.19 -23.69
C ASN A 426 -18.45 -19.80 -22.53
N LEU A 427 -18.61 -18.51 -22.28
CA LEU A 427 -19.43 -17.97 -21.21
C LEU A 427 -20.90 -17.82 -21.59
N ASN A 428 -21.25 -17.97 -22.87
CA ASN A 428 -22.62 -17.89 -23.37
C ASN A 428 -23.32 -19.26 -23.26
N GLN A 429 -23.23 -19.86 -22.09
CA GLN A 429 -23.83 -21.14 -21.71
C GLN A 429 -24.52 -21.01 -20.35
N PRO A 430 -25.47 -21.89 -19.99
CA PRO A 430 -25.99 -21.96 -18.63
C PRO A 430 -24.86 -22.06 -17.59
N MET A 431 -24.99 -21.35 -16.47
CA MET A 431 -23.97 -21.33 -15.40
C MET A 431 -23.59 -22.74 -14.90
N SER A 432 -24.54 -23.68 -14.92
CA SER A 432 -24.28 -25.09 -14.59
C SER A 432 -23.29 -25.76 -15.56
N GLU A 433 -23.37 -25.47 -16.86
CA GLU A 433 -22.47 -26.01 -17.89
C GLU A 433 -21.07 -25.41 -17.76
N ILE A 434 -20.98 -24.08 -17.53
CA ILE A 434 -19.72 -23.39 -17.27
C ILE A 434 -19.01 -24.03 -16.08
N ARG A 435 -19.72 -24.20 -14.95
CA ARG A 435 -19.18 -24.85 -13.75
C ARG A 435 -18.76 -26.31 -14.00
N ALA A 436 -19.57 -27.07 -14.74
CA ALA A 436 -19.24 -28.45 -15.10
C ALA A 436 -17.99 -28.53 -15.97
N GLN A 437 -17.75 -27.57 -16.86
CA GLN A 437 -16.50 -27.47 -17.61
C GLN A 437 -15.33 -27.12 -16.69
N LEU A 438 -15.46 -26.10 -15.83
CA LEU A 438 -14.40 -25.68 -14.92
C LEU A 438 -13.99 -26.80 -13.93
N SER A 439 -14.96 -27.60 -13.46
CA SER A 439 -14.72 -28.69 -12.50
C SER A 439 -13.80 -29.80 -13.04
N LYS A 440 -13.62 -29.89 -14.37
CA LYS A 440 -12.70 -30.85 -15.01
C LYS A 440 -11.22 -30.52 -14.80
N TYR A 441 -10.91 -29.30 -14.39
CA TYR A 441 -9.55 -28.79 -14.32
C TYR A 441 -9.14 -28.45 -12.89
N PRO A 442 -7.85 -28.65 -12.53
CA PRO A 442 -7.34 -28.25 -11.23
C PRO A 442 -7.13 -26.72 -11.15
N VAL A 443 -6.90 -26.23 -9.93
CA VAL A 443 -6.31 -24.90 -9.72
C VAL A 443 -4.98 -24.78 -10.47
N LYS A 444 -4.57 -23.54 -10.78
CA LYS A 444 -3.42 -23.18 -11.64
C LYS A 444 -3.67 -23.33 -13.15
N THR A 445 -4.76 -23.96 -13.59
CA THR A 445 -5.09 -24.04 -15.03
C THR A 445 -5.38 -22.66 -15.60
N ARG A 446 -4.75 -22.36 -16.75
CA ARG A 446 -4.97 -21.11 -17.50
C ARG A 446 -6.15 -21.24 -18.46
N LEU A 447 -6.97 -20.20 -18.48
CA LEU A 447 -8.22 -20.10 -19.24
C LEU A 447 -8.15 -18.95 -20.23
N SER A 448 -8.90 -19.09 -21.32
CA SER A 448 -9.26 -18.03 -22.26
C SER A 448 -10.79 -17.94 -22.30
N LEU A 449 -11.35 -16.85 -21.78
CA LEU A 449 -12.79 -16.68 -21.60
C LEU A 449 -13.38 -15.87 -22.76
N THR A 450 -14.46 -16.35 -23.37
CA THR A 450 -15.19 -15.65 -24.42
C THR A 450 -16.69 -15.67 -24.16
N GLY A 451 -17.35 -14.51 -24.16
CA GLY A 451 -18.79 -14.34 -23.95
C GLY A 451 -19.11 -13.19 -22.99
N THR A 452 -20.29 -13.21 -22.38
CA THR A 452 -20.75 -12.13 -21.48
C THR A 452 -20.20 -12.28 -20.05
N LEU A 453 -19.72 -11.17 -19.48
CA LEU A 453 -19.43 -11.00 -18.05
C LEU A 453 -20.34 -9.90 -17.46
N VAL A 454 -20.70 -10.04 -16.18
CA VAL A 454 -21.31 -8.95 -15.40
C VAL A 454 -20.26 -8.37 -14.48
N VAL A 455 -20.12 -7.04 -14.49
CA VAL A 455 -19.15 -6.34 -13.67
C VAL A 455 -19.85 -5.73 -12.46
N ALA A 456 -19.36 -6.03 -11.27
CA ALA A 456 -19.84 -5.40 -10.02
C ALA A 456 -18.70 -5.38 -9.01
N ARG A 457 -18.65 -4.34 -8.16
CA ARG A 457 -17.61 -4.20 -7.13
C ARG A 457 -18.18 -3.61 -5.85
N ASP A 458 -17.33 -3.04 -5.00
CA ASP A 458 -17.57 -2.63 -3.62
C ASP A 458 -18.99 -2.07 -3.35
N ILE A 459 -19.39 -0.93 -3.93
CA ILE A 459 -20.71 -0.31 -3.65
C ILE A 459 -21.86 -1.13 -4.25
N ALA A 460 -21.69 -1.68 -5.46
CA ALA A 460 -22.70 -2.54 -6.08
C ALA A 460 -22.95 -3.81 -5.24
N HIS A 461 -21.91 -4.42 -4.67
CA HIS A 461 -22.04 -5.58 -3.78
C HIS A 461 -22.78 -5.22 -2.49
N ALA A 462 -22.49 -4.05 -1.90
CA ALA A 462 -23.23 -3.57 -0.74
C ALA A 462 -24.73 -3.43 -1.04
N LYS A 463 -25.10 -2.79 -2.16
CA LYS A 463 -26.51 -2.69 -2.61
C LYS A 463 -27.16 -4.06 -2.87
N LEU A 464 -26.44 -5.00 -3.48
CA LEU A 464 -26.93 -6.37 -3.69
C LEU A 464 -27.15 -7.11 -2.37
N GLN A 465 -26.27 -6.89 -1.38
CA GLN A 465 -26.42 -7.46 -0.04
C GLN A 465 -27.62 -6.85 0.70
N GLU A 466 -27.86 -5.55 0.58
CA GLU A 466 -29.06 -4.89 1.12
C GLU A 466 -30.35 -5.48 0.53
N ARG A 467 -30.40 -5.66 -0.81
CA ARG A 467 -31.54 -6.30 -1.49
C ARG A 467 -31.78 -7.72 -0.99
N LEU A 468 -30.70 -8.50 -0.85
CA LEU A 468 -30.79 -9.86 -0.35
C LEU A 468 -31.30 -9.89 1.09
N ALA A 469 -30.79 -9.02 1.96
CA ALA A 469 -31.23 -8.88 3.35
C ALA A 469 -32.69 -8.41 3.47
N ALA A 470 -33.18 -7.60 2.53
CA ALA A 470 -34.57 -7.17 2.44
C ALA A 470 -35.52 -8.24 1.86
N GLY A 471 -35.03 -9.46 1.58
CA GLY A 471 -35.83 -10.56 1.05
C GLY A 471 -36.17 -10.44 -0.44
N GLN A 472 -35.55 -9.49 -1.17
CA GLN A 472 -35.80 -9.27 -2.60
C GLN A 472 -35.02 -10.24 -3.50
N GLY A 473 -34.10 -11.02 -2.90
CA GLY A 473 -33.22 -11.94 -3.62
C GLY A 473 -32.14 -11.24 -4.43
N LEU A 474 -31.35 -12.04 -5.15
CA LEU A 474 -30.36 -11.54 -6.10
C LEU A 474 -30.98 -11.36 -7.50
N PRO A 475 -30.56 -10.32 -8.24
CA PRO A 475 -30.99 -10.11 -9.62
C PRO A 475 -30.51 -11.25 -10.53
N GLN A 476 -31.25 -11.50 -11.59
CA GLN A 476 -31.03 -12.66 -12.47
C GLN A 476 -29.63 -12.64 -13.13
N TYR A 477 -29.13 -11.46 -13.50
CA TYR A 477 -27.79 -11.30 -14.06
C TYR A 477 -26.68 -11.80 -13.12
N ALA A 478 -26.91 -11.78 -11.79
CA ALA A 478 -25.93 -12.23 -10.81
C ALA A 478 -25.89 -13.77 -10.69
N LYS A 479 -26.89 -14.45 -11.24
CA LYS A 479 -27.03 -15.92 -11.26
C LYS A 479 -26.57 -16.50 -12.59
N ASP A 480 -26.88 -15.81 -13.68
CA ASP A 480 -26.64 -16.30 -15.04
C ASP A 480 -25.21 -16.08 -15.54
N HIS A 481 -24.49 -15.09 -15.00
CA HIS A 481 -23.19 -14.68 -15.50
C HIS A 481 -22.09 -14.71 -14.43
N ILE A 482 -20.84 -14.83 -14.89
CA ILE A 482 -19.66 -14.66 -14.05
C ILE A 482 -19.61 -13.21 -13.55
N ILE A 483 -19.34 -13.01 -12.26
CA ILE A 483 -19.20 -11.69 -11.65
C ILE A 483 -17.73 -11.24 -11.69
N TYR A 484 -17.43 -10.30 -12.57
CA TYR A 484 -16.13 -9.67 -12.72
C TYR A 484 -16.01 -8.47 -11.78
N TYR A 485 -15.05 -8.49 -10.86
CA TYR A 485 -14.82 -7.36 -9.98
C TYR A 485 -13.89 -6.36 -10.68
N ALA A 486 -14.46 -5.29 -11.20
CA ALA A 486 -13.71 -4.21 -11.85
C ALA A 486 -14.49 -2.90 -11.83
N GLY A 487 -13.82 -1.80 -12.19
CA GLY A 487 -14.45 -0.50 -12.45
C GLY A 487 -13.68 0.21 -13.57
N PRO A 488 -14.33 0.54 -14.70
CA PRO A 488 -13.64 0.99 -15.91
C PRO A 488 -13.12 2.42 -15.77
N ALA A 489 -12.05 2.75 -16.49
CA ALA A 489 -11.73 4.13 -16.81
C ALA A 489 -12.68 4.67 -17.91
N LYS A 490 -12.65 5.99 -18.18
CA LYS A 490 -13.48 6.56 -19.25
C LYS A 490 -13.14 5.94 -20.61
N THR A 491 -14.16 5.72 -21.42
CA THR A 491 -14.01 5.17 -22.78
C THR A 491 -13.55 6.26 -23.74
N PRO A 492 -12.40 6.09 -24.42
CA PRO A 492 -11.99 7.00 -25.49
C PRO A 492 -12.99 7.00 -26.66
N GLU A 493 -13.08 8.12 -27.38
CA GLU A 493 -13.86 8.19 -28.61
C GLU A 493 -13.36 7.16 -29.64
N GLY A 494 -14.28 6.40 -30.24
CA GLY A 494 -13.96 5.35 -31.21
C GLY A 494 -13.46 4.03 -30.60
N TYR A 495 -13.41 3.89 -29.28
CA TYR A 495 -13.01 2.65 -28.60
C TYR A 495 -14.22 1.93 -28.00
N ALA A 496 -14.16 0.60 -27.95
CA ALA A 496 -15.19 -0.22 -27.30
C ALA A 496 -15.20 -0.07 -25.77
N SER A 497 -14.04 0.23 -25.17
CA SER A 497 -13.86 0.28 -23.73
C SER A 497 -12.72 1.23 -23.34
N GLY A 498 -12.86 1.87 -22.17
CA GLY A 498 -11.71 2.43 -21.46
C GLY A 498 -10.85 1.33 -20.83
N SER A 499 -9.71 1.69 -20.24
CA SER A 499 -8.88 0.71 -19.53
C SER A 499 -9.67 0.02 -18.43
N PHE A 500 -9.66 -1.32 -18.38
CA PHE A 500 -10.64 -2.06 -17.58
C PHE A 500 -10.11 -3.37 -16.96
N GLY A 501 -9.02 -3.26 -16.22
CA GLY A 501 -8.45 -4.39 -15.45
C GLY A 501 -9.21 -4.73 -14.16
N PRO A 502 -8.86 -5.86 -13.52
CA PRO A 502 -9.53 -6.35 -12.31
C PRO A 502 -9.23 -5.52 -11.07
N THR A 503 -10.15 -5.52 -10.11
CA THR A 503 -9.93 -5.00 -8.74
C THR A 503 -9.62 -6.13 -7.74
N THR A 504 -9.24 -5.78 -6.51
CA THR A 504 -8.85 -6.77 -5.48
C THR A 504 -10.03 -7.63 -5.05
N ALA A 505 -9.91 -8.94 -5.24
CA ALA A 505 -10.95 -9.91 -4.91
C ALA A 505 -11.30 -9.94 -3.41
N GLY A 506 -10.27 -9.88 -2.56
CA GLY A 506 -10.39 -9.96 -1.10
C GLY A 506 -11.39 -9.00 -0.46
N ARG A 507 -11.70 -7.86 -1.10
CA ARG A 507 -12.66 -6.88 -0.56
C ARG A 507 -14.12 -7.31 -0.69
N MET A 508 -14.40 -8.30 -1.54
CA MET A 508 -15.75 -8.85 -1.75
C MET A 508 -15.92 -10.21 -1.05
N ASP A 509 -14.94 -10.67 -0.26
CA ASP A 509 -14.97 -12.00 0.37
C ASP A 509 -16.18 -12.22 1.28
N SER A 510 -16.62 -11.18 1.99
CA SER A 510 -17.76 -11.25 2.92
C SER A 510 -19.11 -11.53 2.25
N TYR A 511 -19.24 -11.31 0.94
CA TYR A 511 -20.49 -11.49 0.20
C TYR A 511 -20.65 -12.88 -0.41
N VAL A 512 -19.55 -13.63 -0.57
CA VAL A 512 -19.54 -14.82 -1.44
C VAL A 512 -20.46 -15.93 -0.96
N ASP A 513 -20.36 -16.34 0.31
CA ASP A 513 -21.20 -17.46 0.82
C ASP A 513 -22.69 -17.11 0.77
N ALA A 514 -23.06 -15.90 1.16
CA ALA A 514 -24.45 -15.44 1.12
C ALA A 514 -24.99 -15.38 -0.32
N PHE A 515 -24.20 -14.87 -1.26
CA PHE A 515 -24.63 -14.78 -2.65
C PHE A 515 -24.75 -16.15 -3.31
N GLN A 516 -23.81 -17.05 -3.05
CA GLN A 516 -23.85 -18.43 -3.56
C GLN A 516 -24.99 -19.23 -2.95
N ALA A 517 -25.29 -19.06 -1.67
CA ALA A 517 -26.47 -19.65 -1.05
C ALA A 517 -27.79 -19.17 -1.70
N ALA A 518 -27.81 -17.94 -2.23
CA ALA A 518 -28.92 -17.39 -3.01
C ALA A 518 -28.87 -17.72 -4.52
N GLY A 519 -27.94 -18.58 -4.94
CA GLY A 519 -27.77 -19.04 -6.32
C GLY A 519 -27.03 -18.07 -7.26
N GLY A 520 -26.44 -17.00 -6.73
CA GLY A 520 -25.67 -16.02 -7.50
C GLY A 520 -24.17 -16.06 -7.21
N SER A 521 -23.36 -15.35 -7.99
CA SER A 521 -21.91 -15.26 -7.77
C SER A 521 -21.22 -16.63 -7.75
N MET A 522 -21.75 -17.60 -8.50
CA MET A 522 -21.23 -18.96 -8.54
C MET A 522 -19.83 -19.03 -9.14
N VAL A 523 -19.51 -18.12 -10.06
CA VAL A 523 -18.16 -17.94 -10.58
C VAL A 523 -17.81 -16.47 -10.48
N THR A 524 -16.64 -16.18 -9.90
CA THR A 524 -16.15 -14.82 -9.70
C THR A 524 -14.83 -14.63 -10.42
N LEU A 525 -14.58 -13.44 -10.97
CA LEU A 525 -13.36 -13.09 -11.71
C LEU A 525 -12.79 -11.79 -11.15
N ALA A 526 -11.51 -11.77 -10.77
CA ALA A 526 -10.86 -10.59 -10.17
C ALA A 526 -9.34 -10.79 -10.11
N LYS A 527 -8.61 -10.06 -9.26
CA LYS A 527 -7.19 -10.33 -8.96
C LYS A 527 -6.89 -10.45 -7.47
N GLY A 528 -5.75 -11.08 -7.17
CA GLY A 528 -5.23 -11.27 -5.82
C GLY A 528 -5.73 -12.55 -5.14
N ASN A 529 -4.98 -13.01 -4.15
CA ASN A 529 -5.41 -14.08 -3.26
C ASN A 529 -6.65 -13.68 -2.44
N ARG A 530 -7.43 -14.68 -2.01
CA ARG A 530 -8.66 -14.52 -1.23
C ARG A 530 -8.53 -15.23 0.12
N SER A 531 -9.44 -14.92 1.04
CA SER A 531 -9.52 -15.58 2.34
C SER A 531 -10.06 -17.01 2.22
N LYS A 532 -9.81 -17.82 3.27
CA LYS A 532 -10.33 -19.19 3.38
C LYS A 532 -11.86 -19.27 3.30
N VAL A 533 -12.58 -18.23 3.73
CA VAL A 533 -14.05 -18.16 3.66
C VAL A 533 -14.55 -18.41 2.24
N VAL A 534 -13.85 -17.86 1.23
CA VAL A 534 -14.21 -18.04 -0.18
C VAL A 534 -13.92 -19.46 -0.65
N THR A 535 -12.82 -20.06 -0.18
CA THR A 535 -12.48 -21.46 -0.50
C THR A 535 -13.55 -22.41 0.02
N GLU A 536 -14.00 -22.22 1.26
CA GLU A 536 -15.06 -23.04 1.84
C GLU A 536 -16.42 -22.79 1.19
N ALA A 537 -16.75 -21.54 0.85
CA ALA A 537 -17.98 -21.21 0.12
C ALA A 537 -18.02 -21.89 -1.27
N CYS A 538 -16.94 -21.78 -2.04
CA CYS A 538 -16.82 -22.44 -3.34
C CYS A 538 -16.95 -23.96 -3.22
N LYS A 539 -16.33 -24.58 -2.22
CA LYS A 539 -16.50 -26.02 -1.95
C LYS A 539 -17.93 -26.40 -1.58
N LYS A 540 -18.58 -25.60 -0.74
CA LYS A 540 -19.94 -25.83 -0.24
C LYS A 540 -21.00 -25.73 -1.33
N HIS A 541 -20.88 -24.72 -2.20
CA HIS A 541 -21.90 -24.42 -3.22
C HIS A 541 -21.51 -24.87 -4.63
N GLY A 542 -20.28 -25.36 -4.80
CA GLY A 542 -19.68 -25.75 -6.08
C GLY A 542 -19.30 -24.56 -6.96
N GLY A 543 -18.84 -23.47 -6.35
CA GLY A 543 -18.42 -22.24 -7.02
C GLY A 543 -16.94 -22.22 -7.42
N PHE A 544 -16.52 -21.17 -8.12
CA PHE A 544 -15.14 -20.96 -8.58
C PHE A 544 -14.68 -19.51 -8.41
N TYR A 545 -13.38 -19.33 -8.17
CA TYR A 545 -12.72 -18.03 -8.30
C TYR A 545 -11.66 -18.11 -9.41
N LEU A 546 -11.79 -17.21 -10.37
CA LEU A 546 -10.88 -17.02 -11.49
C LEU A 546 -10.00 -15.78 -11.25
N GLY A 547 -8.68 -15.95 -11.32
CA GLY A 547 -7.71 -14.87 -11.22
C GLY A 547 -7.33 -14.34 -12.61
N SER A 548 -7.64 -13.08 -12.90
CA SER A 548 -7.07 -12.36 -14.04
C SER A 548 -5.76 -11.68 -13.65
N ILE A 549 -4.94 -11.33 -14.65
CA ILE A 549 -3.72 -10.56 -14.44
C ILE A 549 -4.09 -9.15 -13.98
N GLY A 550 -3.60 -8.75 -12.80
CA GLY A 550 -3.73 -7.40 -12.29
C GLY A 550 -2.69 -6.47 -12.91
N GLY A 551 -3.11 -5.29 -13.37
CA GLY A 551 -2.22 -4.30 -13.97
C GLY A 551 -2.49 -4.01 -15.45
N PRO A 552 -2.54 -5.00 -16.36
CA PRO A 552 -2.56 -4.76 -17.80
C PRO A 552 -3.96 -4.36 -18.33
N ALA A 553 -4.47 -3.22 -17.89
CA ALA A 553 -5.84 -2.79 -18.14
C ALA A 553 -6.09 -2.26 -19.57
N ALA A 554 -5.10 -1.61 -20.18
CA ALA A 554 -5.19 -1.04 -21.52
C ALA A 554 -5.21 -2.14 -22.58
N ILE A 555 -4.38 -3.18 -22.43
CA ILE A 555 -4.40 -4.32 -23.36
C ILE A 555 -5.70 -5.12 -23.27
N LEU A 556 -6.24 -5.34 -22.06
CA LEU A 556 -7.54 -5.99 -21.89
C LEU A 556 -8.65 -5.19 -22.61
N ALA A 557 -8.65 -3.86 -22.44
CA ALA A 557 -9.60 -2.99 -23.12
C ALA A 557 -9.48 -3.03 -24.64
N GLN A 558 -8.25 -3.01 -25.17
CA GLN A 558 -8.01 -2.97 -26.62
C GLN A 558 -8.23 -4.32 -27.30
N LYS A 559 -7.87 -5.43 -26.64
CA LYS A 559 -7.84 -6.76 -27.28
C LYS A 559 -9.00 -7.65 -26.87
N CYS A 560 -9.44 -7.57 -25.61
CA CYS A 560 -10.40 -8.53 -25.06
C CYS A 560 -11.82 -7.97 -24.96
N ILE A 561 -12.01 -6.70 -24.60
CA ILE A 561 -13.36 -6.15 -24.33
C ILE A 561 -13.95 -5.55 -25.61
N LYS A 562 -15.10 -6.06 -26.03
CA LYS A 562 -15.75 -5.71 -27.30
C LYS A 562 -16.97 -4.82 -27.14
N LYS A 563 -17.60 -4.86 -25.97
CA LYS A 563 -18.79 -4.06 -25.65
C LYS A 563 -18.85 -3.77 -24.16
N VAL A 564 -19.32 -2.57 -23.79
CA VAL A 564 -19.58 -2.17 -22.40
C VAL A 564 -20.92 -1.46 -22.33
N GLU A 565 -21.79 -1.93 -21.45
CA GLU A 565 -23.11 -1.34 -21.20
C GLU A 565 -23.34 -1.21 -19.69
N VAL A 566 -23.94 -0.10 -19.25
CA VAL A 566 -24.41 0.02 -17.87
C VAL A 566 -25.66 -0.84 -17.73
N LEU A 567 -25.68 -1.72 -16.73
CA LEU A 567 -26.78 -2.63 -16.45
C LEU A 567 -27.64 -2.14 -15.28
N GLU A 568 -27.02 -1.66 -14.20
CA GLU A 568 -27.73 -1.16 -13.01
C GLU A 568 -26.89 -0.13 -12.25
N TYR A 569 -27.55 0.74 -11.47
CA TYR A 569 -26.93 1.78 -10.63
C TYR A 569 -26.03 2.78 -11.38
N PRO A 570 -26.49 3.42 -12.48
CA PRO A 570 -25.70 4.38 -13.24
C PRO A 570 -25.17 5.55 -12.38
N GLU A 571 -25.86 5.90 -11.29
CA GLU A 571 -25.47 6.95 -10.35
C GLU A 571 -24.14 6.68 -9.64
N LEU A 572 -23.68 5.43 -9.59
CA LEU A 572 -22.43 5.03 -8.95
C LEU A 572 -21.19 5.27 -9.84
N GLY A 573 -21.37 5.76 -11.07
CA GLY A 573 -20.28 6.00 -12.01
C GLY A 573 -19.50 4.72 -12.28
N MET A 574 -18.17 4.72 -12.04
CA MET A 574 -17.31 3.56 -12.29
C MET A 574 -17.64 2.32 -11.42
N GLU A 575 -18.43 2.47 -10.36
CA GLU A 575 -18.89 1.37 -9.49
C GLU A 575 -20.29 0.85 -9.83
N ALA A 576 -20.90 1.34 -10.92
CA ALA A 576 -22.14 0.79 -11.46
C ALA A 576 -22.00 -0.72 -11.77
N VAL A 577 -23.13 -1.40 -11.94
CA VAL A 577 -23.14 -2.75 -12.51
C VAL A 577 -23.05 -2.61 -14.03
N TRP A 578 -22.09 -3.30 -14.64
CA TRP A 578 -21.90 -3.29 -16.09
C TRP A 578 -22.17 -4.67 -16.68
N ARG A 579 -22.52 -4.70 -17.96
CA ARG A 579 -22.46 -5.89 -18.79
C ARG A 579 -21.38 -5.68 -19.84
N ILE A 580 -20.48 -6.65 -19.98
CA ILE A 580 -19.43 -6.60 -20.99
C ILE A 580 -19.39 -7.88 -21.80
N ASP A 581 -19.06 -7.75 -23.08
CA ASP A 581 -18.73 -8.89 -23.93
C ASP A 581 -17.21 -8.95 -24.12
N VAL A 582 -16.65 -10.13 -23.87
CA VAL A 582 -15.20 -10.37 -23.94
C VAL A 582 -14.86 -11.48 -24.92
N GLU A 583 -13.69 -11.37 -25.53
CA GLU A 583 -13.06 -12.41 -26.34
C GLU A 583 -11.64 -12.64 -25.84
N ASP A 584 -11.24 -13.90 -25.76
CA ASP A 584 -9.91 -14.32 -25.37
C ASP A 584 -9.38 -13.68 -24.07
N PHE A 585 -10.27 -13.51 -23.08
CA PHE A 585 -9.93 -12.88 -21.81
C PHE A 585 -9.11 -13.84 -20.93
N PRO A 586 -7.88 -13.47 -20.52
CA PRO A 586 -7.00 -14.38 -19.78
C PRO A 586 -7.39 -14.48 -18.30
N ALA A 587 -7.47 -15.71 -17.81
CA ALA A 587 -7.67 -16.01 -16.39
C ALA A 587 -6.99 -17.31 -15.95
N PHE A 588 -6.93 -17.55 -14.64
CA PHE A 588 -6.47 -18.80 -14.04
C PHE A 588 -7.53 -19.31 -13.05
N ILE A 589 -7.72 -20.62 -12.95
CA ILE A 589 -8.48 -21.19 -11.83
C ILE A 589 -7.67 -21.00 -10.55
N VAL A 590 -8.14 -20.14 -9.66
CA VAL A 590 -7.49 -19.85 -8.38
C VAL A 590 -8.12 -20.67 -7.25
N VAL A 591 -9.45 -20.68 -7.16
CA VAL A 591 -10.20 -21.55 -6.23
C VAL A 591 -11.15 -22.41 -7.03
N ASP A 592 -11.18 -23.70 -6.73
CA ASP A 592 -12.11 -24.66 -7.34
C ASP A 592 -13.29 -25.02 -6.42
N ASP A 593 -14.20 -25.83 -6.97
CA ASP A 593 -15.38 -26.38 -6.32
C ASP A 593 -15.07 -27.52 -5.32
N LYS A 594 -13.79 -27.79 -5.04
CA LYS A 594 -13.33 -28.94 -4.24
C LYS A 594 -12.59 -28.49 -2.97
N GLY A 595 -12.41 -27.17 -2.78
CA GLY A 595 -11.70 -26.59 -1.65
C GLY A 595 -10.19 -26.46 -1.86
N ASN A 596 -9.74 -26.48 -3.12
CA ASN A 596 -8.35 -26.17 -3.45
C ASN A 596 -8.19 -24.66 -3.71
N ASP A 597 -7.06 -24.11 -3.29
CA ASP A 597 -6.66 -22.72 -3.56
C ASP A 597 -5.21 -22.72 -4.10
N PHE A 598 -5.02 -22.08 -5.24
CA PHE A 598 -3.72 -21.81 -5.87
C PHE A 598 -2.70 -21.31 -4.85
N PHE A 599 -3.11 -20.40 -3.96
CA PHE A 599 -2.23 -19.69 -3.04
C PHE A 599 -2.09 -20.37 -1.67
N LYS A 600 -2.74 -21.52 -1.43
CA LYS A 600 -2.77 -22.20 -0.13
C LYS A 600 -1.38 -22.42 0.48
N ALA A 601 -0.38 -22.72 -0.34
CA ALA A 601 1.00 -22.95 0.09
C ALA A 601 1.67 -21.72 0.72
N TRP A 602 1.21 -20.51 0.42
CA TRP A 602 1.82 -19.25 0.85
C TRP A 602 0.98 -18.45 1.86
N GLN A 603 -0.26 -18.89 2.11
CA GLN A 603 -1.17 -18.27 3.08
C GLN A 603 -1.02 -18.81 4.51
N ALA A 604 -0.17 -19.83 4.72
CA ALA A 604 0.09 -20.47 6.01
C ALA A 604 1.20 -19.78 6.82
#